data_AF-A0A812EDL8-F1
#
_entry.id   AF-A0A812EDL8-F1
#
_cell.length_a   1.000
_cell.length_b   1.000
_cell.length_c   1.000
_cell.angle_alpha   90.00
_cell.angle_beta   90.00
_cell.angle_gamma   90.00
#
_symmetry.space_group_name_H-M   'P 1'
#
loop_
_entity.id
_entity.type
_entity.pdbx_description
1 polymer ?
#
loop_
_entity_poly.entity_id
_entity_poly.type
_entity_poly.pdbx_seq_one_letter_code
_entity_poly.pdbx_strand_id
1 'polypeptide(L)'
;MIKFKEIVHDFSIAMSFKGRHERISSEVENHLSKTCITAFWSIPDYSWSDQEFNEIELLFATNESQQVVIDYISFNRRQERGETVTTLYENMDTAIVGVNVDFWWRRPHTMNVTMEDGIGDQKLFENIDYIRLQKRILGSSNTSQIFVLYQDGNIRSLPPPIHGLDCVPFGSSVIIGPSDLTCLKPAADIQALHIYQVVPILRFQITYRDNSTASVEVDTYGFQTEVLVHDIDMAGNRTDTPFARFRSMWVTNGNCNVDHFKINGADGQPILTDWKKLESTWAKFYRSCESKHLNKSPDMCIELLE
;
A
#
# COMPACT_ATOMS: atom_id res chain seq x y z
N MET A 1 -9.04 9.85 -26.45
CA MET A 1 -9.14 9.82 -27.92
C MET A 1 -10.41 10.53 -28.32
N ILE A 2 -10.35 11.37 -29.35
CA ILE A 2 -11.53 12.04 -29.91
C ILE A 2 -11.58 11.72 -31.40
N LYS A 3 -12.73 11.23 -31.86
CA LYS A 3 -12.98 10.99 -33.28
C LYS A 3 -14.05 11.95 -33.77
N PHE A 4 -13.85 12.50 -34.95
CA PHE A 4 -14.79 13.39 -35.63
C PHE A 4 -15.55 12.62 -36.71
N LYS A 5 -16.80 12.99 -36.98
CA LYS A 5 -17.60 12.33 -38.04
C LYS A 5 -17.07 12.67 -39.43
N GLU A 6 -16.78 13.94 -39.64
CA GLU A 6 -16.29 14.52 -40.89
C GLU A 6 -15.49 15.79 -40.57
N ILE A 7 -14.50 16.09 -41.42
CA ILE A 7 -13.69 17.30 -41.36
C ILE A 7 -13.69 17.92 -42.75
N VAL A 8 -14.16 19.16 -42.87
CA VAL A 8 -14.27 19.85 -44.17
C VAL A 8 -13.01 20.63 -44.47
N HIS A 9 -12.44 21.26 -43.45
CA HIS A 9 -11.21 22.05 -43.53
C HIS A 9 -10.26 21.61 -42.42
N ASP A 10 -8.96 21.61 -42.70
CA ASP A 10 -7.97 21.21 -41.71
C ASP A 10 -8.01 22.15 -40.50
N PHE A 11 -7.84 21.61 -39.30
CA PHE A 11 -7.82 22.39 -38.07
C PHE A 11 -6.93 21.73 -37.02
N SER A 12 -6.51 22.53 -36.06
CA SER A 12 -5.77 22.05 -34.90
C SER A 12 -6.68 21.99 -33.69
N ILE A 13 -6.49 20.96 -32.87
CA ILE A 13 -7.12 20.83 -31.57
C ILE A 13 -6.04 20.64 -30.52
N ALA A 14 -5.99 21.59 -29.58
CA ALA A 14 -5.15 21.49 -28.41
C ALA A 14 -5.96 20.96 -27.22
N MET A 15 -5.36 20.06 -26.45
CA MET A 15 -5.95 19.56 -25.20
C MET A 15 -5.07 19.98 -24.03
N SER A 16 -5.72 20.48 -22.98
CA SER A 16 -5.15 20.56 -21.63
C SER A 16 -6.07 19.82 -20.64
N PHE A 17 -5.56 19.51 -19.46
CA PHE A 17 -6.35 18.89 -18.40
C PHE A 17 -6.03 19.48 -17.03
N LYS A 18 -7.00 19.40 -16.12
CA LYS A 18 -6.83 19.69 -14.70
C LYS A 18 -7.26 18.47 -13.90
N GLY A 19 -6.46 18.08 -12.92
CA GLY A 19 -6.76 16.97 -12.02
C GLY A 19 -6.20 17.23 -10.63
N ARG A 20 -5.47 16.25 -10.07
CA ARG A 20 -4.97 16.23 -8.68
C ARG A 20 -4.17 17.47 -8.26
N HIS A 21 -3.47 18.13 -9.18
CA HIS A 21 -2.65 19.30 -8.88
C HIS A 21 -3.38 20.63 -9.02
N GLU A 22 -4.68 20.61 -9.36
CA GLU A 22 -5.54 21.79 -9.57
C GLU A 22 -5.02 22.83 -10.58
N ARG A 23 -3.92 22.53 -11.26
CA ARG A 23 -3.33 23.34 -12.31
C ARG A 23 -3.65 22.73 -13.67
N ILE A 24 -4.07 23.57 -14.61
CA ILE A 24 -4.25 23.19 -16.00
C ILE A 24 -2.87 22.86 -16.60
N SER A 25 -2.78 21.69 -17.25
CA SER A 25 -1.57 21.24 -17.93
C SER A 25 -1.21 22.14 -19.10
N SER A 26 0.03 22.04 -19.59
CA SER A 26 0.35 22.59 -20.91
C SER A 26 -0.53 21.97 -21.98
N GLU A 27 -0.85 22.75 -23.01
CA GLU A 27 -1.58 22.31 -24.18
C GLU A 27 -0.76 21.31 -25.01
N VAL A 28 -1.42 20.24 -25.45
CA VAL A 28 -0.88 19.26 -26.40
C VAL A 28 -1.73 19.31 -27.67
N GLU A 29 -1.13 19.78 -28.75
CA GLU A 29 -1.80 20.00 -30.03
C GLU A 29 -1.78 18.76 -30.92
N ASN A 30 -2.91 18.49 -31.58
CA ASN A 30 -3.03 17.55 -32.69
C ASN A 30 -3.60 18.27 -33.91
N HIS A 31 -3.07 17.96 -35.08
CA HIS A 31 -3.59 18.46 -36.34
C HIS A 31 -4.51 17.43 -37.00
N LEU A 32 -5.67 17.88 -37.47
CA LEU A 32 -6.70 17.04 -38.05
C LEU A 32 -7.05 17.49 -39.47
N SER A 33 -7.36 16.51 -40.31
CA SER A 33 -7.64 16.70 -41.73
C SER A 33 -8.67 15.71 -42.24
N LYS A 34 -9.05 15.83 -43.52
CA LYS A 34 -9.97 14.88 -44.18
C LYS A 34 -9.52 13.41 -44.09
N THR A 35 -8.21 13.17 -44.06
CA THR A 35 -7.63 11.82 -43.97
C THR A 35 -7.25 11.42 -42.54
N CYS A 36 -7.23 12.36 -41.60
CA CYS A 36 -6.90 12.16 -40.20
C CYS A 36 -7.98 12.79 -39.31
N ILE A 37 -9.05 12.05 -39.06
CA ILE A 37 -10.23 12.51 -38.30
C ILE A 37 -10.22 12.08 -36.82
N THR A 38 -9.09 11.60 -36.31
CA THR A 38 -8.95 11.10 -34.94
C THR A 38 -7.73 11.69 -34.29
N ALA A 39 -7.89 12.20 -33.07
CA ALA A 39 -6.80 12.71 -32.25
C ALA A 39 -6.65 11.91 -30.96
N PHE A 40 -5.38 11.73 -30.55
CA PHE A 40 -4.99 10.97 -29.38
C PHE A 40 -4.19 11.84 -28.43
N TRP A 41 -4.48 11.71 -27.15
CA TRP A 41 -3.75 12.36 -26.07
C TRP A 41 -3.48 11.32 -24.99
N SER A 42 -2.33 11.48 -24.35
CA SER A 42 -1.94 10.69 -23.19
C SER A 42 -1.89 11.62 -21.99
N ILE A 43 -2.63 11.26 -20.95
CA ILE A 43 -2.61 11.95 -19.66
C ILE A 43 -1.67 11.15 -18.76
N PRO A 44 -0.67 11.78 -18.12
CA PRO A 44 0.25 11.06 -17.23
C PRO A 44 -0.48 10.32 -16.12
N ASP A 45 0.05 9.17 -15.69
CA ASP A 45 -0.49 8.46 -14.54
C ASP A 45 -0.52 9.36 -13.30
N TYR A 46 -1.47 9.12 -12.40
CA TYR A 46 -1.66 9.89 -11.16
C TYR A 46 -2.02 11.37 -11.35
N SER A 47 -2.35 11.78 -12.58
CA SER A 47 -2.83 13.13 -12.88
C SER A 47 -4.25 13.38 -12.36
N TRP A 48 -5.09 12.33 -12.32
CA TRP A 48 -6.48 12.47 -11.91
C TRP A 48 -6.63 12.55 -10.39
N SER A 49 -7.56 13.41 -9.96
CA SER A 49 -7.98 13.52 -8.57
C SER A 49 -9.06 12.49 -8.26
N ASP A 50 -8.95 11.85 -7.11
CA ASP A 50 -9.99 10.97 -6.54
C ASP A 50 -10.93 11.74 -5.59
N GLN A 51 -10.62 13.02 -5.30
CA GLN A 51 -11.31 13.87 -4.33
C GLN A 51 -11.99 15.07 -4.99
N GLU A 52 -11.41 15.57 -6.08
CA GLU A 52 -11.83 16.78 -6.77
C GLU A 52 -12.30 16.48 -8.20
N PHE A 53 -12.93 17.47 -8.83
CA PHE A 53 -13.33 17.36 -10.23
C PHE A 53 -12.12 17.33 -11.17
N ASN A 54 -12.22 16.47 -12.16
CA ASN A 54 -11.26 16.35 -13.25
C ASN A 54 -11.83 17.05 -14.49
N GLU A 55 -11.03 17.90 -15.13
CA GLU A 55 -11.47 18.73 -16.26
C GLU A 55 -10.55 18.51 -17.47
N ILE A 56 -11.12 18.62 -18.66
CA ILE A 56 -10.39 18.63 -19.93
C ILE A 56 -10.87 19.82 -20.71
N GLU A 57 -9.92 20.63 -21.17
CA GLU A 57 -10.20 21.74 -22.07
C GLU A 57 -9.72 21.37 -23.47
N LEU A 58 -10.55 21.69 -24.46
CA LEU A 58 -10.26 21.47 -25.86
C LEU A 58 -10.34 22.82 -26.57
N LEU A 59 -9.21 23.27 -27.09
CA LEU A 59 -9.11 24.50 -27.86
C LEU A 59 -9.05 24.14 -29.35
N PHE A 60 -10.01 24.64 -30.11
CA PHE A 60 -10.10 24.44 -31.56
C PHE A 60 -9.55 25.67 -32.27
N ALA A 61 -8.53 25.49 -33.10
CA ALA A 61 -7.92 26.54 -33.91
C ALA A 61 -8.09 26.22 -35.40
N THR A 62 -8.78 27.11 -36.11
CA THR A 62 -8.98 27.01 -37.56
C THR A 62 -9.00 28.41 -38.18
N ASN A 63 -8.52 28.52 -39.41
CA ASN A 63 -8.58 29.76 -40.18
C ASN A 63 -9.88 29.90 -40.98
N GLU A 64 -10.71 28.85 -41.00
CA GLU A 64 -11.90 28.75 -41.85
C GLU A 64 -13.12 28.34 -41.00
N SER A 65 -14.28 28.94 -41.29
CA SER A 65 -15.50 28.59 -40.57
C SER A 65 -15.98 27.21 -41.02
N GLN A 66 -16.12 26.28 -40.08
CA GLN A 66 -16.67 24.95 -40.34
C GLN A 66 -17.46 24.44 -39.14
N GLN A 67 -18.40 23.54 -39.40
CA GLN A 67 -19.05 22.77 -38.34
C GLN A 67 -18.17 21.58 -37.98
N VAL A 68 -17.77 21.50 -36.72
CA VAL A 68 -17.02 20.34 -36.19
C VAL A 68 -18.00 19.44 -35.45
N VAL A 69 -18.17 18.20 -35.93
CA VAL A 69 -19.04 17.20 -35.30
C VAL A 69 -18.19 16.09 -34.71
N ILE A 70 -18.14 16.02 -33.38
CA ILE A 70 -17.51 14.92 -32.65
C ILE A 70 -18.40 13.68 -32.81
N ASP A 71 -17.80 12.58 -33.26
CA ASP A 71 -18.45 11.26 -33.35
C ASP A 71 -18.53 10.64 -31.95
N TYR A 72 -17.38 10.49 -31.30
CA TYR A 72 -17.29 10.09 -29.90
C TYR A 72 -15.96 10.50 -29.26
N ILE A 73 -16.00 10.54 -27.93
CA ILE A 73 -14.84 10.73 -27.06
C ILE A 73 -14.68 9.45 -26.25
N SER A 74 -13.46 8.91 -26.18
CA SER A 74 -13.16 7.75 -25.34
C SER A 74 -12.00 8.00 -24.41
N PHE A 75 -12.20 7.56 -23.17
CA PHE A 75 -11.18 7.47 -22.13
C PHE A 75 -10.79 6.02 -21.96
N ASN A 76 -9.54 5.70 -22.27
CA ASN A 76 -9.02 4.35 -22.12
C ASN A 76 -7.93 4.38 -21.06
N ARG A 77 -8.13 3.63 -19.99
CA ARG A 77 -7.07 3.37 -19.02
C ARG A 77 -6.07 2.41 -19.67
N ARG A 78 -4.76 2.69 -19.53
CA ARG A 78 -3.74 1.74 -19.96
C ARG A 78 -3.86 0.44 -19.15
N GLN A 79 -3.37 -0.66 -19.72
CA GLN A 79 -3.28 -1.92 -18.98
C GLN A 79 -2.34 -1.76 -17.79
N GLU A 80 -2.73 -2.32 -16.64
CA GLU A 80 -1.89 -2.36 -15.44
C GLU A 80 -0.74 -3.34 -15.67
N ARG A 81 0.48 -2.92 -15.33
CA ARG A 81 1.70 -3.73 -15.44
C ARG A 81 1.84 -4.72 -14.27
N GLY A 82 1.03 -4.58 -13.23
CA GLY A 82 1.07 -5.42 -12.04
C GLY A 82 2.23 -5.08 -11.11
N GLU A 83 2.84 -6.11 -10.54
CA GLU A 83 3.94 -6.00 -9.58
C GLU A 83 5.29 -6.23 -10.27
N THR A 84 6.25 -5.35 -10.01
CA THR A 84 7.67 -5.59 -10.31
C THR A 84 8.37 -6.01 -9.02
N VAL A 85 9.06 -7.15 -9.04
CA VAL A 85 9.71 -7.72 -7.85
C VAL A 85 11.22 -7.62 -8.00
N THR A 86 11.91 -7.18 -6.95
CA THR A 86 13.37 -7.09 -6.87
C THR A 86 13.86 -7.83 -5.63
N THR A 87 14.76 -8.80 -5.82
CA THR A 87 15.41 -9.49 -4.70
C THR A 87 16.35 -8.53 -3.97
N LEU A 88 16.08 -8.32 -2.68
CA LEU A 88 16.93 -7.51 -1.81
C LEU A 88 18.00 -8.40 -1.17
N TYR A 89 17.56 -9.52 -0.59
CA TYR A 89 18.38 -10.53 0.06
C TYR A 89 17.86 -11.93 -0.27
N GLU A 90 18.75 -12.90 -0.43
CA GLU A 90 18.37 -14.30 -0.58
C GLU A 90 19.47 -15.24 -0.06
N ASN A 91 19.06 -16.23 0.72
CA ASN A 91 19.85 -17.41 1.06
C ASN A 91 18.96 -18.66 0.97
N MET A 92 19.47 -19.83 1.37
CA MET A 92 18.72 -21.09 1.28
C MET A 92 17.40 -21.12 2.05
N ASP A 93 17.25 -20.33 3.11
CA ASP A 93 16.13 -20.41 4.05
C ASP A 93 15.31 -19.11 4.15
N THR A 94 15.85 -17.98 3.71
CA THR A 94 15.27 -16.65 3.87
C THR A 94 15.47 -15.82 2.59
N ALA A 95 14.40 -15.20 2.12
CA ALA A 95 14.45 -14.20 1.07
C ALA A 95 13.71 -12.93 1.51
N ILE A 96 14.26 -11.77 1.16
CA ILE A 96 13.57 -10.48 1.24
C ILE A 96 13.45 -9.94 -0.19
N VAL A 97 12.23 -9.62 -0.58
CA VAL A 97 11.96 -9.00 -1.88
C VAL A 97 11.28 -7.65 -1.69
N GLY A 98 11.72 -6.66 -2.47
CA GLY A 98 11.04 -5.38 -2.61
C GLY A 98 10.09 -5.45 -3.79
N VAL A 99 8.92 -4.86 -3.65
CA VAL A 99 7.88 -4.86 -4.68
C VAL A 99 7.49 -3.43 -5.04
N ASN A 100 7.45 -3.15 -6.34
CA ASN A 100 6.85 -1.95 -6.90
C ASN A 100 5.50 -2.30 -7.56
N VAL A 101 4.46 -1.55 -7.24
CA VAL A 101 3.10 -1.70 -7.77
C VAL A 101 2.81 -0.53 -8.72
N ASP A 102 2.34 -0.88 -9.91
CA ASP A 102 2.12 0.05 -11.00
C ASP A 102 1.20 1.24 -10.68
N PHE A 103 0.11 1.00 -9.93
CA PHE A 103 -0.85 2.01 -9.42
C PHE A 103 -0.89 2.03 -7.88
N TRP A 104 0.27 2.11 -7.24
CA TRP A 104 0.33 2.23 -5.77
C TRP A 104 -0.42 3.46 -5.28
N TRP A 105 -1.28 3.27 -4.26
CA TRP A 105 -2.23 4.30 -3.85
C TRP A 105 -1.58 5.51 -3.15
N ARG A 106 -0.33 5.39 -2.69
CA ARG A 106 0.43 6.48 -2.07
C ARG A 106 1.25 7.29 -3.07
N ARG A 107 1.20 6.95 -4.36
CA ARG A 107 1.95 7.66 -5.38
C ARG A 107 1.65 9.17 -5.39
N PRO A 108 2.66 10.02 -5.61
CA PRO A 108 3.99 9.68 -6.14
C PRO A 108 4.99 9.17 -5.09
N HIS A 109 4.63 9.11 -3.81
CA HIS A 109 5.53 8.60 -2.77
C HIS A 109 5.79 7.10 -2.93
N THR A 110 7.05 6.74 -2.71
CA THR A 110 7.56 5.37 -2.56
C THR A 110 8.51 5.34 -1.36
N MET A 111 8.95 4.15 -0.97
CA MET A 111 9.98 3.97 0.04
C MET A 111 11.33 3.60 -0.60
N ASN A 112 12.41 4.08 0.02
CA ASN A 112 13.76 3.61 -0.27
C ASN A 112 14.15 2.53 0.74
N VAL A 113 14.82 1.48 0.29
CA VAL A 113 15.35 0.44 1.17
C VAL A 113 16.86 0.43 1.04
N THR A 114 17.55 0.69 2.13
CA THR A 114 19.00 0.49 2.24
C THR A 114 19.25 -0.83 2.95
N MET A 115 20.19 -1.62 2.46
CA MET A 115 20.56 -2.89 3.07
C MET A 115 22.07 -2.95 3.30
N GLU A 116 22.46 -3.32 4.52
CA GLU A 116 23.86 -3.61 4.87
C GLU A 116 24.20 -5.06 4.50
N ASP A 117 25.30 -5.26 3.80
CA ASP A 117 25.75 -6.59 3.37
C ASP A 117 26.58 -7.35 4.41
N GLY A 118 26.73 -6.77 5.61
CA GLY A 118 27.53 -7.32 6.71
C GLY A 118 29.05 -7.15 6.55
N ILE A 119 29.53 -6.61 5.42
CA ILE A 119 30.94 -6.28 5.16
C ILE A 119 31.16 -4.75 5.20
N GLY A 120 30.06 -3.98 5.26
CA GLY A 120 30.04 -2.53 5.43
C GLY A 120 29.62 -1.78 4.17
N ASP A 121 29.35 -2.49 3.07
CA ASP A 121 28.76 -1.87 1.88
C ASP A 121 27.24 -1.77 2.03
N GLN A 122 26.71 -0.64 1.58
CA GLN A 122 25.29 -0.35 1.61
C GLN A 122 24.72 -0.39 0.19
N LYS A 123 23.67 -1.18 0.00
CA LYS A 123 22.93 -1.23 -1.26
C LYS A 123 21.62 -0.49 -1.14
N LEU A 124 21.42 0.53 -1.97
CA LEU A 124 20.18 1.29 -2.08
C LEU A 124 19.25 0.68 -3.12
N PHE A 125 17.99 0.52 -2.75
CA PHE A 125 16.89 0.12 -3.63
C PHE A 125 15.80 1.19 -3.56
N GLU A 126 15.53 1.83 -4.70
CA GLU A 126 14.53 2.88 -4.81
C GLU A 126 13.21 2.35 -5.36
N ASN A 127 12.15 3.15 -5.24
CA ASN A 127 10.81 2.84 -5.77
C ASN A 127 10.21 1.53 -5.21
N ILE A 128 10.35 1.27 -3.91
CA ILE A 128 9.75 0.12 -3.26
C ILE A 128 8.44 0.54 -2.57
N ASP A 129 7.34 -0.13 -2.88
CA ASP A 129 6.02 0.12 -2.28
C ASP A 129 5.76 -0.78 -1.08
N TYR A 130 6.36 -1.96 -1.04
CA TYR A 130 6.40 -2.82 0.14
C TYR A 130 7.51 -3.87 0.05
N ILE A 131 7.93 -4.39 1.20
CA ILE A 131 8.85 -5.54 1.29
C ILE A 131 8.10 -6.79 1.73
N ARG A 132 8.54 -7.96 1.27
CA ARG A 132 8.07 -9.27 1.72
C ARG A 132 9.24 -10.06 2.29
N LEU A 133 9.08 -10.57 3.50
CA LEU A 133 9.94 -11.59 4.07
C LEU A 133 9.33 -12.96 3.76
N GLN A 134 10.14 -13.81 3.13
CA GLN A 134 9.81 -15.18 2.82
C GLN A 134 10.75 -16.12 3.57
N LYS A 135 10.19 -17.16 4.17
CA LYS A 135 10.94 -18.23 4.84
C LYS A 135 10.66 -19.56 4.18
N ARG A 136 11.67 -20.42 4.14
CA ARG A 136 11.53 -21.80 3.66
C ARG A 136 10.53 -22.58 4.51
N ILE A 137 9.67 -23.34 3.85
CA ILE A 137 8.73 -24.25 4.50
C ILE A 137 9.51 -25.49 4.96
N LEU A 138 9.38 -25.87 6.23
CA LEU A 138 10.07 -27.04 6.78
C LEU A 138 9.71 -28.30 5.97
N GLY A 139 10.74 -29.03 5.52
CA GLY A 139 10.56 -30.24 4.70
C GLY A 139 10.25 -29.99 3.22
N SER A 140 10.27 -28.74 2.75
CA SER A 140 10.06 -28.38 1.34
C SER A 140 11.24 -27.55 0.79
N SER A 141 11.33 -27.42 -0.53
CA SER A 141 12.21 -26.47 -1.22
C SER A 141 11.55 -25.09 -1.42
N ASN A 142 10.25 -24.98 -1.16
CA ASN A 142 9.50 -23.74 -1.38
C ASN A 142 9.66 -22.79 -0.20
N THR A 143 9.52 -21.50 -0.48
CA THR A 143 9.37 -20.45 0.54
C THR A 143 7.92 -20.02 0.64
N SER A 144 7.54 -19.43 1.77
CA SER A 144 6.25 -18.78 1.96
C SER A 144 6.42 -17.41 2.58
N GLN A 145 5.51 -16.52 2.25
CA GLN A 145 5.47 -15.17 2.79
C GLN A 145 4.98 -15.20 4.23
N ILE A 146 5.82 -14.73 5.14
CA ILE A 146 5.51 -14.70 6.59
C ILE A 146 5.31 -13.27 7.11
N PHE A 147 5.90 -12.28 6.44
CA PHE A 147 5.79 -10.89 6.85
C PHE A 147 5.81 -9.97 5.63
N VAL A 148 4.99 -8.93 5.66
CA VAL A 148 4.95 -7.86 4.67
C VAL A 148 4.87 -6.54 5.40
N LEU A 149 5.72 -5.59 5.02
CA LEU A 149 5.62 -4.19 5.44
C LEU A 149 5.39 -3.32 4.22
N TYR A 150 4.24 -2.65 4.21
CA TYR A 150 3.88 -1.69 3.19
C TYR A 150 4.39 -0.29 3.50
N GLN A 151 4.63 0.50 2.46
CA GLN A 151 5.06 1.90 2.55
C GLN A 151 4.07 2.79 3.31
N ASP A 152 2.82 2.36 3.48
CA ASP A 152 1.81 3.02 4.30
C ASP A 152 1.81 2.56 5.78
N GLY A 153 2.86 1.86 6.21
CA GLY A 153 3.03 1.36 7.57
C GLY A 153 2.23 0.09 7.87
N ASN A 154 1.40 -0.37 6.95
CA ASN A 154 0.61 -1.58 7.16
C ASN A 154 1.53 -2.80 7.20
N ILE A 155 1.42 -3.58 8.27
CA ILE A 155 2.09 -4.86 8.46
C ILE A 155 1.08 -5.98 8.30
N ARG A 156 1.50 -7.01 7.58
CA ARG A 156 0.82 -8.29 7.58
C ARG A 156 1.80 -9.37 8.03
N SER A 157 1.45 -10.09 9.08
CA SER A 157 2.22 -11.22 9.61
C SER A 157 1.40 -12.50 9.51
N LEU A 158 2.08 -13.60 9.19
CA LEU A 158 1.54 -14.95 9.19
C LEU A 158 2.49 -15.85 9.96
N PRO A 159 1.96 -16.81 10.73
CA PRO A 159 2.81 -17.84 11.29
C PRO A 159 3.54 -18.59 10.17
N PRO A 160 4.76 -19.10 10.41
CA PRO A 160 5.45 -19.95 9.45
C PRO A 160 4.53 -21.09 8.99
N PRO A 161 4.45 -21.36 7.67
CA PRO A 161 3.60 -22.43 7.17
C PRO A 161 4.09 -23.79 7.65
N ILE A 162 3.13 -24.66 7.95
CA ILE A 162 3.38 -26.06 8.25
C ILE A 162 3.44 -26.83 6.92
N HIS A 163 4.27 -27.87 6.85
CA HIS A 163 4.33 -28.74 5.68
C HIS A 163 2.93 -29.20 5.24
N GLY A 164 2.60 -29.01 3.95
CA GLY A 164 1.28 -29.33 3.38
C GLY A 164 0.26 -28.17 3.37
N LEU A 165 0.63 -26.98 3.87
CA LEU A 165 -0.15 -25.74 3.74
C LEU A 165 0.64 -24.72 2.92
N ASP A 166 0.27 -24.55 1.65
CA ASP A 166 1.01 -23.68 0.73
C ASP A 166 0.76 -22.18 1.00
N CYS A 167 -0.41 -21.82 1.55
CA CYS A 167 -0.77 -20.44 1.84
C CYS A 167 -1.76 -20.33 3.00
N VAL A 168 -1.44 -19.46 3.97
CA VAL A 168 -2.39 -18.96 4.98
C VAL A 168 -2.82 -17.57 4.52
N PRO A 169 -4.12 -17.29 4.35
CA PRO A 169 -4.56 -15.98 3.93
C PRO A 169 -4.39 -14.96 5.05
N PHE A 170 -3.95 -13.75 4.70
CA PHE A 170 -3.97 -12.61 5.61
C PHE A 170 -5.43 -12.17 5.84
N GLY A 171 -5.86 -12.07 7.11
CA GLY A 171 -7.17 -11.50 7.44
C GLY A 171 -7.11 -10.19 8.24
N SER A 172 -6.07 -9.99 9.04
CA SER A 172 -5.89 -8.77 9.84
C SER A 172 -4.51 -8.17 9.60
N SER A 173 -4.37 -6.89 9.91
CA SER A 173 -3.13 -6.15 9.79
C SER A 173 -3.00 -5.08 10.88
N VAL A 174 -1.78 -4.63 11.12
CA VAL A 174 -1.49 -3.53 12.03
C VAL A 174 -0.72 -2.47 11.25
N ILE A 175 -1.17 -1.22 11.27
CA ILE A 175 -0.37 -0.10 10.79
C ILE A 175 0.54 0.31 11.92
N ILE A 176 1.86 0.32 11.69
CA ILE A 176 2.84 0.84 12.63
C ILE A 176 3.39 2.17 12.12
N GLY A 177 3.50 3.12 13.04
CA GLY A 177 3.92 4.49 12.78
C GLY A 177 2.84 5.52 13.05
N PRO A 178 3.23 6.80 13.12
CA PRO A 178 2.31 7.91 13.31
C PRO A 178 1.25 7.94 12.21
N SER A 179 -0.03 7.96 12.59
CA SER A 179 -1.13 7.95 11.62
C SER A 179 -2.27 8.89 12.03
N ASP A 180 -2.81 9.61 11.05
CA ASP A 180 -3.89 10.59 11.24
C ASP A 180 -5.22 9.89 11.55
N LEU A 181 -5.82 10.22 12.71
CA LEU A 181 -7.10 9.69 13.16
C LEU A 181 -8.28 10.14 12.28
N THR A 182 -8.17 11.29 11.62
CA THR A 182 -9.24 11.86 10.79
C THR A 182 -9.30 11.27 9.38
N CYS A 183 -8.23 10.60 8.96
CA CYS A 183 -8.15 10.01 7.63
C CYS A 183 -8.98 8.73 7.52
N LEU A 184 -9.87 8.68 6.52
CA LEU A 184 -10.70 7.50 6.21
C LEU A 184 -9.88 6.24 5.88
N LYS A 185 -8.69 6.43 5.30
CA LYS A 185 -7.74 5.35 5.00
C LYS A 185 -6.44 5.58 5.79
N PRO A 186 -6.35 5.03 7.01
CA PRO A 186 -5.19 5.19 7.87
C PRO A 186 -3.91 4.75 7.18
N ALA A 187 -2.84 5.50 7.39
CA ALA A 187 -1.49 5.20 6.92
C ALA A 187 -0.45 5.91 7.78
N ALA A 188 0.72 5.30 7.88
CA ALA A 188 1.95 5.92 8.35
C ALA A 188 2.92 5.94 7.16
N ASP A 189 3.22 7.13 6.61
CA ASP A 189 3.96 7.27 5.35
C ASP A 189 5.45 7.00 5.59
N ILE A 190 5.91 5.80 5.23
CA ILE A 190 7.31 5.41 5.33
C ILE A 190 8.08 6.04 4.17
N GLN A 191 9.17 6.73 4.50
CA GLN A 191 10.09 7.29 3.51
C GLN A 191 11.24 6.33 3.23
N ALA A 192 11.81 5.72 4.27
CA ALA A 192 12.96 4.83 4.13
C ALA A 192 12.96 3.69 5.14
N LEU A 193 13.56 2.58 4.73
CA LEU A 193 13.94 1.46 5.58
C LEU A 193 15.46 1.29 5.54
N HIS A 194 16.08 1.09 6.69
CA HIS A 194 17.47 0.70 6.81
C HIS A 194 17.57 -0.69 7.42
N ILE A 195 17.81 -1.70 6.58
CA ILE A 195 17.95 -3.10 6.99
C ILE A 195 19.41 -3.38 7.31
N TYR A 196 19.71 -3.56 8.60
CA TYR A 196 21.06 -3.84 9.09
C TYR A 196 21.26 -5.31 9.51
N GLN A 197 20.20 -6.11 9.55
CA GLN A 197 20.30 -7.55 9.78
C GLN A 197 19.13 -8.31 9.15
N VAL A 198 19.38 -9.45 8.50
CA VAL A 198 18.32 -10.31 7.94
C VAL A 198 18.18 -11.64 8.70
N VAL A 199 19.30 -12.21 9.15
CA VAL A 199 19.36 -13.49 9.86
C VAL A 199 20.18 -13.34 11.14
N PRO A 200 19.82 -14.03 12.25
CA PRO A 200 18.67 -14.96 12.39
C PRO A 200 17.31 -14.24 12.47
N ILE A 201 17.32 -13.01 12.98
CA ILE A 201 16.16 -12.11 13.13
C ILE A 201 16.30 -10.98 12.10
N LEU A 202 15.20 -10.60 11.43
CA LEU A 202 15.19 -9.45 10.56
C LEU A 202 15.11 -8.19 11.42
N ARG A 203 16.07 -7.28 11.28
CA ARG A 203 16.14 -6.00 11.99
C ARG A 203 16.30 -4.84 11.03
N PHE A 204 15.50 -3.81 11.24
CA PHE A 204 15.56 -2.61 10.43
C PHE A 204 15.03 -1.39 11.17
N GLN A 205 15.52 -0.22 10.77
CA GLN A 205 14.99 1.07 11.21
C GLN A 205 14.05 1.62 10.13
N ILE A 206 12.93 2.20 10.57
CA ILE A 206 11.98 2.92 9.74
C ILE A 206 12.21 4.43 9.95
N THR A 207 12.29 5.17 8.85
CA THR A 207 12.14 6.62 8.83
C THR A 207 10.83 6.98 8.15
N TYR A 208 9.95 7.64 8.89
CA TYR A 208 8.68 8.14 8.38
C TYR A 208 8.86 9.52 7.75
N ARG A 209 7.97 9.90 6.84
CA ARG A 209 8.05 11.16 6.10
C ARG A 209 7.81 12.40 6.97
N ASP A 210 7.23 12.23 8.15
CA ASP A 210 7.09 13.28 9.17
C ASP A 210 8.35 13.43 10.05
N ASN A 211 9.43 12.69 9.73
CA ASN A 211 10.68 12.56 10.49
C ASN A 211 10.58 11.73 11.78
N SER A 212 9.45 11.09 12.05
CA SER A 212 9.40 10.08 13.11
C SER A 212 10.26 8.87 12.74
N THR A 213 10.70 8.10 13.74
CA THR A 213 11.48 6.87 13.53
C THR A 213 11.05 5.74 14.47
N ALA A 214 11.34 4.51 14.08
CA ALA A 214 11.18 3.34 14.93
C ALA A 214 12.11 2.20 14.49
N SER A 215 12.57 1.39 15.43
CA SER A 215 13.27 0.14 15.19
C SER A 215 12.29 -1.02 15.17
N VAL A 216 12.46 -1.97 14.25
CA VAL A 216 11.61 -3.14 14.12
C VAL A 216 12.45 -4.41 14.06
N GLU A 217 12.05 -5.40 14.84
CA GLU A 217 12.58 -6.76 14.78
C GLU A 217 11.47 -7.74 14.43
N VAL A 218 11.71 -8.61 13.47
CA VAL A 218 10.78 -9.67 13.05
C VAL A 218 11.44 -11.01 13.29
N ASP A 219 10.90 -11.75 14.25
CA ASP A 219 11.31 -13.11 14.54
C ASP A 219 10.17 -14.10 14.26
N THR A 220 10.55 -15.30 13.84
CA THR A 220 9.62 -16.37 13.58
C THR A 220 10.06 -17.63 14.29
N TYR A 221 9.21 -18.10 15.19
CA TYR A 221 9.48 -19.29 15.99
C TYR A 221 8.24 -20.17 16.04
N GLY A 222 8.42 -21.48 15.81
CA GLY A 222 7.33 -22.45 15.85
C GLY A 222 6.15 -22.05 14.97
N PHE A 223 5.02 -21.72 15.59
CA PHE A 223 3.76 -21.36 14.93
C PHE A 223 3.39 -19.87 15.11
N GLN A 224 4.38 -19.00 15.34
CA GLN A 224 4.14 -17.57 15.50
C GLN A 224 5.19 -16.72 14.79
N THR A 225 4.76 -15.51 14.45
CA THR A 225 5.63 -14.42 13.99
C THR A 225 5.47 -13.28 14.95
N GLU A 226 6.56 -12.91 15.60
CA GLU A 226 6.64 -11.81 16.54
C GLU A 226 7.24 -10.59 15.83
N VAL A 227 6.62 -9.44 16.05
CA VAL A 227 7.10 -8.16 15.53
C VAL A 227 7.28 -7.24 16.72
N LEU A 228 8.54 -7.04 17.11
CA LEU A 228 8.90 -6.10 18.17
C LEU A 228 9.15 -4.73 17.53
N VAL A 229 8.51 -3.69 18.06
CA VAL A 229 8.76 -2.31 17.66
C VAL A 229 9.24 -1.52 18.86
N HIS A 230 10.40 -0.89 18.74
CA HIS A 230 11.09 -0.21 19.83
C HIS A 230 11.81 1.04 19.33
N ASP A 231 12.51 1.76 20.22
CA ASP A 231 13.19 3.03 19.92
C ASP A 231 12.29 4.04 19.17
N ILE A 232 11.04 4.16 19.61
CA ILE A 232 10.02 4.98 18.93
C ILE A 232 10.27 6.46 19.24
N ASP A 233 10.65 7.21 18.22
CA ASP A 233 10.74 8.67 18.25
C ASP A 233 9.65 9.27 17.34
N MET A 234 8.79 10.12 17.92
CA MET A 234 7.66 10.71 17.21
C MET A 234 7.82 12.22 17.13
N ALA A 235 7.80 12.76 15.91
CA ALA A 235 7.84 14.20 15.69
C ALA A 235 6.58 14.92 16.20
N GLY A 236 5.43 14.22 16.19
CA GLY A 236 4.13 14.74 16.64
C GLY A 236 3.78 14.39 18.09
N ASN A 237 2.69 14.98 18.58
CA ASN A 237 2.16 14.68 19.92
C ASN A 237 1.56 13.26 19.97
N ARG A 238 2.03 12.46 20.93
CA ARG A 238 1.58 11.07 21.16
C ARG A 238 0.10 10.96 21.57
N THR A 239 -0.53 12.04 22.05
CA THR A 239 -1.96 12.01 22.42
C THR A 239 -2.88 12.04 21.21
N ASP A 240 -2.44 12.66 20.11
CA ASP A 240 -3.30 12.94 18.95
C ASP A 240 -2.96 12.02 17.77
N THR A 241 -1.78 11.40 17.81
CA THR A 241 -1.26 10.54 16.75
C THR A 241 -0.90 9.17 17.33
N PRO A 242 -1.77 8.15 17.22
CA PRO A 242 -1.42 6.81 17.67
C PRO A 242 -0.27 6.25 16.82
N PHE A 243 0.61 5.50 17.48
CA PHE A 243 1.71 4.82 16.80
C PHE A 243 1.30 3.47 16.20
N ALA A 244 0.24 2.83 16.69
CA ALA A 244 -0.24 1.56 16.15
C ALA A 244 -1.75 1.60 15.91
N ARG A 245 -2.20 1.10 14.77
CA ARG A 245 -3.63 0.96 14.45
C ARG A 245 -3.92 -0.44 13.92
N PHE A 246 -4.79 -1.16 14.62
CA PHE A 246 -5.30 -2.44 14.16
C PHE A 246 -6.32 -2.23 13.04
N ARG A 247 -6.23 -3.04 11.98
CA ARG A 247 -7.15 -3.05 10.84
C ARG A 247 -7.57 -4.47 10.53
N SER A 248 -8.88 -4.66 10.40
CA SER A 248 -9.45 -5.96 10.03
C SER A 248 -10.74 -5.77 9.25
N MET A 249 -11.19 -6.83 8.59
CA MET A 249 -12.48 -6.84 7.89
C MET A 249 -13.57 -7.35 8.82
N TRP A 250 -14.66 -6.60 8.91
CA TRP A 250 -15.91 -7.03 9.51
C TRP A 250 -17.03 -6.90 8.47
N VAL A 251 -17.78 -7.97 8.22
CA VAL A 251 -18.94 -7.97 7.30
C VAL A 251 -20.22 -8.24 8.08
N THR A 252 -20.28 -9.39 8.75
CA THR A 252 -21.34 -9.77 9.69
C THR A 252 -20.78 -10.73 10.74
N ASN A 253 -21.55 -11.03 11.79
CA ASN A 253 -21.20 -12.07 12.76
C ASN A 253 -20.94 -13.42 12.05
N GLY A 254 -19.84 -14.10 12.38
CA GLY A 254 -19.40 -15.33 11.71
C GLY A 254 -18.89 -15.16 10.27
N ASN A 255 -18.76 -13.92 9.79
CA ASN A 255 -18.24 -13.57 8.46
C ASN A 255 -17.30 -12.35 8.56
N CYS A 256 -16.21 -12.53 9.30
CA CYS A 256 -15.26 -11.47 9.63
C CYS A 256 -13.88 -12.08 9.90
N ASN A 257 -12.84 -11.24 9.90
CA ASN A 257 -11.50 -11.66 10.26
C ASN A 257 -11.22 -11.50 11.76
N VAL A 258 -11.91 -10.54 12.39
CA VAL A 258 -11.99 -10.36 13.85
C VAL A 258 -13.41 -9.90 14.20
N ASP A 259 -13.99 -10.49 15.25
CA ASP A 259 -15.27 -10.05 15.83
C ASP A 259 -15.15 -9.70 17.32
N HIS A 260 -14.10 -10.12 18.01
CA HIS A 260 -13.92 -9.88 19.43
C HIS A 260 -12.52 -9.39 19.75
N PHE A 261 -12.42 -8.69 20.87
CA PHE A 261 -11.16 -8.40 21.52
C PHE A 261 -11.27 -8.63 23.01
N LYS A 262 -10.12 -8.79 23.67
CA LYS A 262 -10.01 -8.78 25.13
C LYS A 262 -8.74 -8.06 25.54
N ILE A 263 -8.79 -7.44 26.72
CA ILE A 263 -7.69 -6.66 27.30
C ILE A 263 -7.33 -7.25 28.66
N ASN A 264 -6.05 -7.27 29.03
CA ASN A 264 -5.58 -7.62 30.39
C ASN A 264 -6.23 -8.86 31.03
N GLY A 265 -6.60 -9.87 30.23
CA GLY A 265 -7.17 -11.13 30.69
C GLY A 265 -8.67 -11.07 30.99
N ALA A 266 -9.33 -9.93 30.76
CA ALA A 266 -10.76 -9.77 30.89
C ALA A 266 -11.55 -10.63 29.89
N ASP A 267 -12.86 -10.73 30.14
CA ASP A 267 -13.78 -11.40 29.23
C ASP A 267 -13.81 -10.71 27.86
N GLY A 268 -14.01 -11.52 26.83
CA GLY A 268 -14.09 -11.05 25.45
C GLY A 268 -15.30 -10.15 25.19
N GLN A 269 -15.09 -9.08 24.42
CA GLN A 269 -16.14 -8.15 24.01
C GLN A 269 -16.21 -8.06 22.48
N PRO A 270 -17.41 -7.93 21.88
CA PRO A 270 -17.54 -7.75 20.46
C PRO A 270 -16.93 -6.41 20.00
N ILE A 271 -16.23 -6.43 18.86
CA ILE A 271 -15.43 -5.29 18.37
C ILE A 271 -16.27 -4.07 17.98
N LEU A 272 -17.54 -4.26 17.62
CA LEU A 272 -18.47 -3.18 17.24
C LEU A 272 -19.35 -2.68 18.40
N THR A 273 -19.00 -2.98 19.66
CA THR A 273 -19.69 -2.39 20.82
C THR A 273 -19.23 -0.96 21.11
N ASP A 274 -19.96 -0.24 21.96
CA ASP A 274 -19.69 1.17 22.31
C ASP A 274 -18.52 1.33 23.30
N TRP A 275 -17.32 0.90 22.92
CA TRP A 275 -16.09 1.26 23.65
C TRP A 275 -15.45 2.50 23.01
N LYS A 276 -14.82 3.35 23.83
CA LYS A 276 -14.18 4.61 23.37
C LYS A 276 -12.69 4.65 23.66
N LYS A 277 -12.31 4.43 24.91
CA LYS A 277 -10.93 4.38 25.37
C LYS A 277 -10.82 3.31 26.44
N LEU A 278 -9.81 2.48 26.30
CA LEU A 278 -9.51 1.38 27.23
C LEU A 278 -8.04 1.49 27.61
N GLU A 279 -7.76 1.38 28.90
CA GLU A 279 -6.39 1.34 29.42
C GLU A 279 -5.94 -0.11 29.52
N SER A 280 -4.85 -0.46 28.83
CA SER A 280 -4.37 -1.83 28.78
C SER A 280 -2.87 -1.90 28.52
N THR A 281 -2.21 -2.94 29.03
CA THR A 281 -0.83 -3.28 28.65
C THR A 281 -0.82 -4.30 27.51
N TRP A 282 -1.91 -5.04 27.29
CA TRP A 282 -2.05 -5.85 26.08
C TRP A 282 -3.51 -5.98 25.61
N ALA A 283 -3.68 -6.21 24.31
CA ALA A 283 -4.98 -6.48 23.69
C ALA A 283 -4.86 -7.66 22.72
N LYS A 284 -5.74 -8.65 22.86
CA LYS A 284 -5.87 -9.76 21.91
C LYS A 284 -7.12 -9.56 21.05
N PHE A 285 -6.95 -9.56 19.74
CA PHE A 285 -7.98 -9.49 18.71
C PHE A 285 -8.15 -10.88 18.09
N TYR A 286 -9.38 -11.39 18.11
CA TYR A 286 -9.65 -12.78 17.75
C TYR A 286 -11.07 -12.96 17.20
N ARG A 287 -11.37 -14.20 16.78
CA ARG A 287 -12.72 -14.61 16.41
C ARG A 287 -13.31 -15.47 17.52
N SER A 288 -14.51 -15.14 18.01
CA SER A 288 -15.21 -15.98 18.99
C SER A 288 -15.80 -17.25 18.39
N CYS A 289 -15.95 -17.31 17.07
CA CYS A 289 -16.46 -18.44 16.31
C CYS A 289 -15.71 -18.61 14.97
N GLU A 290 -15.85 -19.78 14.33
CA GLU A 290 -15.23 -19.98 13.02
C GLU A 290 -15.85 -19.05 11.96
N SER A 291 -15.00 -18.38 11.18
CA SER A 291 -15.42 -17.46 10.13
C SER A 291 -15.68 -18.19 8.81
N LYS A 292 -16.79 -17.85 8.16
CA LYS A 292 -17.10 -18.31 6.79
C LYS A 292 -16.28 -17.61 5.70
N HIS A 293 -15.63 -16.48 6.02
CA HIS A 293 -14.82 -15.73 5.06
C HIS A 293 -13.42 -16.32 4.94
N LEU A 294 -12.70 -16.34 6.07
CA LEU A 294 -11.29 -16.69 6.17
C LEU A 294 -11.07 -17.43 7.49
N ASN A 295 -11.32 -18.74 7.49
CA ASN A 295 -11.17 -19.57 8.69
C ASN A 295 -9.71 -19.66 9.17
N LYS A 296 -8.74 -19.41 8.30
CA LYS A 296 -7.30 -19.47 8.61
C LYS A 296 -6.62 -18.13 8.93
N SER A 297 -7.35 -17.01 9.02
CA SER A 297 -6.74 -15.74 9.48
C SER A 297 -6.12 -15.93 10.88
N PRO A 298 -4.92 -15.42 11.18
CA PRO A 298 -4.38 -15.48 12.54
C PRO A 298 -5.14 -14.53 13.47
N ASP A 299 -5.18 -14.89 14.75
CA ASP A 299 -5.46 -13.94 15.85
C ASP A 299 -4.24 -13.02 16.03
N MET A 300 -4.45 -11.81 16.55
CA MET A 300 -3.37 -10.86 16.80
C MET A 300 -3.34 -10.44 18.26
N CYS A 301 -2.15 -10.36 18.84
CA CYS A 301 -1.92 -9.77 20.16
C CYS A 301 -1.03 -8.55 19.99
N ILE A 302 -1.39 -7.45 20.64
CA ILE A 302 -0.54 -6.26 20.76
C ILE A 302 -0.25 -6.10 22.24
N GLU A 303 1.02 -6.04 22.59
CA GLU A 303 1.51 -5.93 23.97
C GLU A 303 2.50 -4.77 24.08
N LEU A 304 2.36 -4.01 25.17
CA LEU A 304 3.32 -3.01 25.60
C LEU A 304 4.31 -3.71 26.53
N LEU A 305 5.57 -3.73 26.13
CA LEU A 305 6.67 -4.27 26.92
C LEU A 305 7.30 -3.14 27.73
N GLU A 306 7.61 -3.41 29.01
CA GLU A 306 8.31 -2.49 29.92
C GLU A 306 9.82 -2.53 29.72
#